data_AF-A0A930NUX5-F1
#
_entry.id   AF-A0A930NUX5-F1
#
_cell.length_a   1.000
_cell.length_b   1.000
_cell.length_c   1.000
_cell.angle_alpha   90.00
_cell.angle_beta   90.00
_cell.angle_gamma   90.00
#
_symmetry.space_group_name_H-M   'P 1'
#
loop_
_entity.id
_entity.type
_entity.pdbx_description
1 polymer ?
#
loop_
_entity_poly.entity_id
_entity_poly.type
_entity_poly.pdbx_seq_one_letter_code
_entity_poly.pdbx_strand_id
1 'polypeptide(L)'
;MRTIKYFIVLLFLFLLSPAVSAQDANGINEHDVEPAKSVEPDVMPVAAKSQTALASVEEMAMEPLPTSTTRVSQVAESRDQVVLLIGDSMADGLGSRFNDYAVKNGFKFHSIVWYGSTTRDWAIAADLQYQIERVRPTYIIISLGTNDLGYKDYSRRETAIQTILSRVGNIPYVWVGPLPWKKIKDRTIVDVIRECTGEGRFFDSSSVIASRADGIHPTRQGAALWVDKIVEWMGEPELNANPIEMEKPDFATHFKHDEKHGMGYHGRR
;
A
#
# COMPACT_ATOMS: atom_id res chain seq x y z
N MET A 1 27.24 63.94 -8.54
CA MET A 1 26.78 64.49 -7.25
C MET A 1 25.77 63.55 -6.62
N ARG A 2 25.90 63.26 -5.31
CA ARG A 2 24.84 62.95 -4.31
C ARG A 2 23.65 62.04 -4.71
N THR A 3 23.59 60.77 -4.24
CA THR A 3 22.88 60.26 -3.01
C THR A 3 21.34 60.18 -3.15
N ILE A 4 20.59 59.19 -2.67
CA ILE A 4 20.65 58.34 -1.44
C ILE A 4 20.18 56.89 -1.72
N LYS A 5 20.55 55.94 -0.85
CA LYS A 5 20.03 54.54 -0.81
C LYS A 5 18.91 54.39 0.23
N TYR A 6 17.96 53.47 0.02
CA TYR A 6 17.22 52.85 1.13
C TYR A 6 17.10 51.33 0.93
N PHE A 7 17.76 50.57 1.80
CA PHE A 7 17.48 49.16 2.09
C PHE A 7 16.84 49.12 3.47
N ILE A 8 15.73 48.38 3.62
CA ILE A 8 15.16 48.07 4.93
C ILE A 8 15.27 46.56 5.14
N VAL A 9 16.14 46.16 6.07
CA VAL A 9 16.23 44.80 6.59
C VAL A 9 15.49 44.78 7.92
N LEU A 10 14.49 43.92 8.05
CA LEU A 10 13.76 43.75 9.30
C LEU A 10 14.32 42.53 10.05
N LEU A 11 15.09 42.78 11.11
CA LEU A 11 15.67 41.76 11.97
C LEU A 11 14.94 41.78 13.32
N PHE A 12 14.13 40.75 13.62
CA PHE A 12 13.51 40.61 14.93
C PHE A 12 14.44 39.87 15.90
N LEU A 13 15.00 40.63 16.85
CA LEU A 13 15.67 40.12 18.04
C LEU A 13 14.64 39.84 19.14
N PHE A 14 14.60 38.61 19.64
CA PHE A 14 14.00 38.31 20.95
C PHE A 14 15.12 38.12 21.97
N LEU A 15 15.08 38.90 23.05
CA LEU A 15 16.05 38.85 24.15
C LEU A 15 15.57 37.93 25.28
N LEU A 16 16.54 37.35 25.97
CA LEU A 16 16.39 36.35 27.03
C LEU A 16 15.99 36.93 28.40
N SER A 17 15.35 36.04 29.20
CA SER A 17 15.52 35.80 30.66
C SER A 17 14.47 36.35 31.65
N PRO A 18 14.36 35.77 32.89
CA PRO A 18 15.15 34.67 33.50
C PRO A 18 14.32 33.47 34.05
N ALA A 19 15.00 32.53 34.72
CA ALA A 19 14.43 31.31 35.32
C ALA A 19 14.15 31.41 36.84
N VAL A 20 13.15 30.64 37.29
CA VAL A 20 12.79 30.26 38.70
C VAL A 20 11.95 28.97 38.57
N SER A 21 12.11 27.85 39.31
CA SER A 21 13.08 27.43 40.35
C SER A 21 13.40 25.91 40.17
N ALA A 22 13.73 25.18 41.24
CA ALA A 22 13.87 23.71 41.31
C ALA A 22 13.14 23.12 42.54
N GLN A 23 13.32 21.80 42.77
CA GLN A 23 12.65 20.90 43.74
C GLN A 23 11.29 20.38 43.22
N ASP A 24 10.93 19.10 43.37
CA ASP A 24 11.41 18.09 44.33
C ASP A 24 12.27 16.95 43.78
N ALA A 25 13.09 16.39 44.68
CA ALA A 25 13.77 15.12 44.50
C ALA A 25 12.98 14.01 45.20
N ASN A 26 12.76 12.87 44.53
CA ASN A 26 12.38 11.63 45.17
C ASN A 26 13.19 10.50 44.52
N GLY A 27 14.21 10.03 45.23
CA GLY A 27 14.98 8.86 44.83
C GLY A 27 14.19 7.58 45.13
N ILE A 28 14.26 6.61 44.24
CA ILE A 28 13.83 5.23 44.49
C ILE A 28 15.02 4.34 44.17
N ASN A 29 15.32 3.40 45.07
CA ASN A 29 16.52 2.57 45.05
C ASN A 29 16.70 1.79 43.75
N GLU A 30 17.94 1.79 43.24
CA GLU A 30 18.50 0.60 42.61
C GLU A 30 18.79 -0.43 43.72
N HIS A 31 18.08 -1.56 43.74
CA HIS A 31 18.59 -2.88 44.12
C HIS A 31 17.43 -3.89 44.02
N ASP A 32 17.60 -4.85 43.11
CA ASP A 32 17.21 -6.27 43.20
C ASP A 32 16.98 -6.85 41.79
N VAL A 33 18.09 -7.13 41.11
CA VAL A 33 18.12 -7.91 39.87
C VAL A 33 18.35 -9.37 40.23
N GLU A 34 17.28 -10.15 40.34
CA GLU A 34 17.41 -11.61 40.37
C GLU A 34 17.85 -12.12 38.98
N PRO A 35 18.87 -12.99 38.90
CA PRO A 35 19.27 -13.59 37.63
C PRO A 35 18.28 -14.70 37.21
N ALA A 36 17.61 -14.50 36.08
CA ALA A 36 16.78 -15.54 35.47
C ALA A 36 17.62 -16.78 35.13
N LYS A 37 17.19 -17.95 35.64
CA LYS A 37 17.86 -19.23 35.39
C LYS A 37 17.78 -19.61 33.90
N SER A 38 18.90 -20.11 33.38
CA SER A 38 18.99 -20.75 32.08
C SER A 38 18.08 -21.99 32.01
N VAL A 39 17.28 -22.09 30.96
CA VAL A 39 16.56 -23.32 30.58
C VAL A 39 17.17 -23.80 29.26
N GLU A 40 17.70 -25.02 29.27
CA GLU A 40 18.28 -25.66 28.08
C GLU A 40 17.18 -26.09 27.10
N PRO A 41 17.46 -26.17 25.78
CA PRO A 41 16.46 -26.54 24.78
C PRO A 41 16.22 -28.06 24.74
N ASP A 42 14.94 -28.46 24.78
CA ASP A 42 14.54 -29.86 24.69
C ASP A 42 14.95 -30.51 23.35
N VAL A 43 15.57 -31.68 23.45
CA VAL A 43 16.04 -32.47 22.30
C VAL A 43 14.90 -33.37 21.80
N MET A 44 14.46 -33.17 20.55
CA MET A 44 13.52 -34.08 19.90
C MET A 44 14.24 -35.36 19.41
N PRO A 45 13.67 -36.56 19.64
CA PRO A 45 14.32 -37.82 19.29
C PRO A 45 14.23 -38.13 17.79
N VAL A 46 15.35 -38.61 17.24
CA VAL A 46 15.40 -39.18 15.88
C VAL A 46 14.83 -40.61 15.93
N ALA A 47 13.78 -40.88 15.14
CA ALA A 47 13.30 -42.23 14.86
C ALA A 47 13.56 -42.59 13.39
N ALA A 48 14.24 -43.71 13.16
CA ALA A 48 14.65 -44.15 11.84
C ALA A 48 13.74 -45.26 11.28
N LYS A 49 13.48 -45.17 9.96
CA LYS A 49 13.15 -46.24 9.00
C LYS A 49 12.13 -47.33 9.40
N SER A 50 11.17 -47.53 8.51
CA SER A 50 10.86 -48.90 8.06
C SER A 50 10.72 -48.92 6.54
N GLN A 51 11.43 -49.85 5.89
CA GLN A 51 11.23 -50.19 4.49
C GLN A 51 10.33 -51.42 4.43
N THR A 52 9.34 -51.42 3.54
CA THR A 52 8.63 -52.64 3.18
C THR A 52 8.43 -52.62 1.67
N ALA A 53 9.05 -53.57 0.99
CA ALA A 53 8.87 -53.78 -0.44
C ALA A 53 7.58 -54.56 -0.69
N LEU A 54 6.94 -54.35 -1.85
CA LEU A 54 6.24 -55.40 -2.57
C LEU A 54 5.83 -54.97 -3.98
N ALA A 55 5.86 -55.97 -4.88
CA ALA A 55 5.12 -56.09 -6.14
C ALA A 55 5.39 -55.11 -7.30
N SER A 56 5.88 -55.74 -8.37
CA SER A 56 5.80 -55.31 -9.77
C SER A 56 4.43 -54.82 -10.22
N VAL A 57 4.40 -53.78 -11.06
CA VAL A 57 3.29 -53.47 -11.97
C VAL A 57 3.89 -53.17 -13.35
N GLU A 58 3.21 -53.60 -14.41
CA GLU A 58 3.70 -53.60 -15.79
C GLU A 58 3.96 -52.19 -16.37
N GLU A 59 4.94 -52.13 -17.25
CA GLU A 59 5.26 -50.96 -18.08
C GLU A 59 4.22 -50.79 -19.19
N MET A 60 3.08 -50.17 -18.86
CA MET A 60 2.19 -49.59 -19.87
C MET A 60 2.63 -48.17 -20.18
N ALA A 61 3.01 -47.93 -21.43
CA ALA A 61 3.40 -46.62 -21.93
C ALA A 61 2.25 -45.60 -21.75
N MET A 62 2.47 -44.63 -20.87
CA MET A 62 1.57 -43.50 -20.67
C MET A 62 1.88 -42.45 -21.74
N GLU A 63 0.93 -42.17 -22.64
CA GLU A 63 1.05 -41.00 -23.51
C GLU A 63 1.07 -39.72 -22.65
N PRO A 64 1.91 -38.72 -22.99
CA PRO A 64 1.97 -37.49 -22.22
C PRO A 64 0.68 -36.69 -22.39
N LEU A 65 -0.05 -36.50 -21.29
CA LEU A 65 -1.15 -35.55 -21.22
C LEU A 65 -0.66 -34.14 -21.64
N PRO A 66 -1.45 -33.37 -22.41
CA PRO A 66 -1.03 -32.06 -22.87
C PRO A 66 -0.96 -31.07 -21.70
N THR A 67 0.26 -30.84 -21.21
CA THR A 67 0.58 -29.81 -20.23
C THR A 67 0.48 -28.41 -20.86
N SER A 68 -0.72 -27.84 -20.92
CA SER A 68 -0.90 -26.39 -20.88
C SER A 68 -2.35 -26.04 -20.53
N THR A 69 -2.64 -25.90 -19.24
CA THR A 69 -3.83 -25.15 -18.83
C THR A 69 -3.52 -23.67 -18.99
N THR A 70 -3.75 -23.13 -20.19
CA THR A 70 -3.85 -21.68 -20.39
C THR A 70 -4.94 -21.19 -19.46
N ARG A 71 -4.56 -20.57 -18.34
CA ARG A 71 -5.49 -19.97 -17.39
C ARG A 71 -5.99 -18.67 -18.00
N VAL A 72 -6.94 -18.79 -18.94
CA VAL A 72 -7.66 -17.63 -19.48
C VAL A 72 -8.43 -17.00 -18.33
N SER A 73 -7.84 -15.97 -17.72
CA SER A 73 -8.52 -15.11 -16.75
C SER A 73 -9.66 -14.42 -17.47
N GLN A 74 -10.89 -14.82 -17.17
CA GLN A 74 -12.07 -14.15 -17.70
C GLN A 74 -12.05 -12.70 -17.21
N VAL A 75 -11.98 -11.77 -18.18
CA VAL A 75 -12.04 -10.34 -17.92
C VAL A 75 -13.40 -10.02 -17.32
N ALA A 76 -13.41 -9.41 -16.14
CA ALA A 76 -14.63 -9.09 -15.44
C ALA A 76 -15.25 -7.82 -16.06
N GLU A 77 -16.52 -7.93 -16.43
CA GLU A 77 -17.36 -6.78 -16.78
C GLU A 77 -17.36 -5.77 -15.63
N SER A 78 -17.12 -4.49 -15.97
CA SER A 78 -16.99 -3.44 -14.97
C SER A 78 -18.33 -3.01 -14.38
N ARG A 79 -19.44 -3.08 -15.13
CA ARG A 79 -20.76 -2.49 -14.78
C ARG A 79 -21.30 -2.82 -13.39
N ASP A 80 -21.12 -4.05 -12.91
CA ASP A 80 -21.68 -4.50 -11.63
C ASP A 80 -20.69 -4.41 -10.44
N GLN A 81 -19.51 -3.82 -10.66
CA GLN A 81 -18.48 -3.75 -9.62
C GLN A 81 -18.83 -2.74 -8.50
N VAL A 82 -18.40 -3.08 -7.28
CA VAL A 82 -18.27 -2.17 -6.15
C VAL A 82 -16.78 -2.05 -5.85
N VAL A 83 -16.16 -0.98 -6.35
CA VAL A 83 -14.72 -0.74 -6.27
C VAL A 83 -14.41 0.13 -5.06
N LEU A 84 -13.53 -0.35 -4.18
CA LEU A 84 -13.01 0.40 -3.03
C LEU A 84 -11.55 0.81 -3.26
N LEU A 85 -11.28 2.11 -3.37
CA LEU A 85 -9.92 2.67 -3.33
C LEU A 85 -9.53 3.04 -1.89
N ILE A 86 -8.52 2.36 -1.34
CA ILE A 86 -7.87 2.78 -0.09
C ILE A 86 -6.43 3.25 -0.35
N GLY A 87 -5.94 4.23 0.40
CA GLY A 87 -4.54 4.60 0.30
C GLY A 87 -4.05 5.81 1.07
N ASP A 88 -2.80 6.16 0.80
CA ASP A 88 -2.11 7.33 1.33
C ASP A 88 -2.50 8.62 0.59
N SER A 89 -1.70 9.69 0.69
CA SER A 89 -1.97 10.96 0.01
C SER A 89 -2.03 10.86 -1.53
N MET A 90 -1.48 9.80 -2.13
CA MET A 90 -1.61 9.54 -3.56
C MET A 90 -3.03 9.17 -3.97
N ALA A 91 -3.78 8.46 -3.13
CA ALA A 91 -5.15 8.04 -3.40
C ALA A 91 -6.11 9.23 -3.59
N ASP A 92 -5.80 10.39 -2.99
CA ASP A 92 -6.54 11.66 -3.20
C ASP A 92 -6.53 12.10 -4.66
N GLY A 93 -5.35 12.06 -5.30
CA GLY A 93 -5.21 12.35 -6.72
C GLY A 93 -5.89 11.31 -7.61
N LEU A 94 -5.72 10.02 -7.28
CA LEU A 94 -6.26 8.90 -8.05
C LEU A 94 -7.81 8.88 -8.04
N GLY A 95 -8.43 9.10 -6.88
CA GLY A 95 -9.87 8.92 -6.69
C GLY A 95 -10.72 9.77 -7.64
N SER A 96 -10.30 11.00 -7.94
CA SER A 96 -11.00 11.86 -8.90
C SER A 96 -11.10 11.25 -10.29
N ARG A 97 -10.02 10.65 -10.82
CA ARG A 97 -10.03 10.05 -12.16
C ARG A 97 -10.67 8.67 -12.17
N PHE A 98 -10.48 7.86 -11.13
CA PHE A 98 -11.21 6.58 -11.01
C PHE A 98 -12.72 6.79 -10.93
N ASN A 99 -13.20 7.89 -10.34
CA ASN A 99 -14.62 8.23 -10.36
C ASN A 99 -15.14 8.59 -11.77
N ASP A 100 -14.33 9.23 -12.62
CA ASP A 100 -14.69 9.44 -14.03
C ASP A 100 -14.92 8.09 -14.73
N TYR A 101 -14.02 7.12 -14.49
CA TYR A 101 -14.14 5.75 -15.01
C TYR A 101 -15.36 5.04 -14.44
N ALA A 102 -15.65 5.22 -13.14
CA ALA A 102 -16.83 4.65 -12.48
C ALA A 102 -18.14 5.13 -13.13
N VAL A 103 -18.29 6.43 -13.32
CA VAL A 103 -19.49 7.02 -13.94
C VAL A 103 -19.61 6.60 -15.42
N LYS A 104 -18.50 6.52 -16.15
CA LYS A 104 -18.49 6.08 -17.56
C LYS A 104 -18.89 4.61 -17.73
N ASN A 105 -18.44 3.76 -16.81
CA ASN A 105 -18.62 2.30 -16.89
C ASN A 105 -19.80 1.78 -16.05
N GLY A 106 -20.45 2.62 -15.25
CA GLY A 106 -21.65 2.29 -14.47
C GLY A 106 -21.40 1.65 -13.10
N PHE A 107 -20.15 1.53 -12.66
CA PHE A 107 -19.79 0.86 -11.41
C PHE A 107 -19.84 1.77 -10.19
N LYS A 108 -20.00 1.19 -8.99
CA LYS A 108 -19.98 1.94 -7.73
C LYS A 108 -18.56 2.14 -7.26
N PHE A 109 -18.18 3.37 -6.94
CA PHE A 109 -16.85 3.72 -6.48
C PHE A 109 -16.89 4.34 -5.09
N HIS A 110 -16.11 3.77 -4.19
CA HIS A 110 -15.89 4.25 -2.83
C HIS A 110 -14.40 4.56 -2.64
N SER A 111 -14.07 5.60 -1.89
CA SER A 111 -12.67 5.93 -1.66
C SER A 111 -12.37 6.52 -0.28
N ILE A 112 -11.29 6.03 0.32
CA ILE A 112 -10.81 6.35 1.66
C ILE A 112 -9.35 6.78 1.58
N VAL A 113 -9.05 7.99 2.04
CA VAL A 113 -7.70 8.58 2.03
C VAL A 113 -7.22 8.77 3.46
N TRP A 114 -6.04 8.27 3.78
CA TRP A 114 -5.35 8.59 5.04
C TRP A 114 -4.02 9.28 4.73
N TYR A 115 -3.98 10.60 4.84
CA TYR A 115 -2.79 11.39 4.55
C TYR A 115 -1.63 10.99 5.48
N GLY A 116 -0.46 10.76 4.88
CA GLY A 116 0.77 10.38 5.60
C GLY A 116 0.83 8.93 6.10
N SER A 117 -0.24 8.13 5.92
CA SER A 117 -0.24 6.74 6.36
C SER A 117 0.78 5.88 5.62
N THR A 118 1.34 4.91 6.34
CA THR A 118 2.18 3.83 5.84
C THR A 118 1.39 2.52 5.80
N THR A 119 1.94 1.48 5.16
CA THR A 119 1.37 0.12 5.24
C THR A 119 1.18 -0.38 6.68
N ARG A 120 2.03 0.05 7.63
CA ARG A 120 1.88 -0.34 9.05
C ARG A 120 0.67 0.29 9.71
N ASP A 121 0.29 1.51 9.34
CA ASP A 121 -0.85 2.20 9.94
C ASP A 121 -2.16 1.50 9.54
N TRP A 122 -2.29 1.16 8.25
CA TRP A 122 -3.40 0.36 7.72
C TRP A 122 -3.43 -1.08 8.24
N ALA A 123 -2.28 -1.70 8.53
CA ALA A 123 -2.20 -3.03 9.12
C ALA A 123 -2.55 -3.05 10.61
N ILE A 124 -2.26 -1.98 11.36
CA ILE A 124 -2.56 -1.90 12.80
C ILE A 124 -4.01 -1.47 13.05
N ALA A 125 -4.53 -0.53 12.25
CA ALA A 125 -5.86 -0.01 12.43
C ALA A 125 -6.96 -0.94 11.89
N ALA A 126 -8.17 -0.80 12.41
CA ALA A 126 -9.36 -1.51 11.94
C ALA A 126 -9.97 -0.92 10.66
N ASP A 127 -9.44 0.19 10.12
CA ASP A 127 -10.00 0.92 8.98
C ASP A 127 -10.25 0.05 7.75
N LEU A 128 -9.28 -0.75 7.30
CA LEU A 128 -9.47 -1.59 6.11
C LEU A 128 -10.62 -2.59 6.32
N GLN A 129 -10.69 -3.23 7.49
CA GLN A 129 -11.72 -4.21 7.83
C GLN A 129 -13.10 -3.54 7.89
N TYR A 130 -13.22 -2.42 8.61
CA TYR A 130 -14.44 -1.61 8.69
C TYR A 130 -14.94 -1.15 7.32
N GLN A 131 -14.04 -0.75 6.41
CA GLN A 131 -14.42 -0.30 5.07
C GLN A 131 -14.86 -1.47 4.18
N ILE A 132 -14.19 -2.63 4.28
CA ILE A 132 -14.64 -3.86 3.60
C ILE A 132 -16.04 -4.28 4.08
N GLU A 133 -16.30 -4.25 5.39
CA GLU A 133 -17.61 -4.59 5.97
C GLU A 133 -18.70 -3.57 5.58
N ARG A 134 -18.39 -2.27 5.61
CA ARG A 134 -19.32 -1.18 5.27
C ARG A 134 -19.68 -1.17 3.78
N VAL A 135 -18.68 -1.28 2.91
CA VAL A 135 -18.83 -1.13 1.46
C VAL A 135 -19.23 -2.45 0.79
N ARG A 136 -18.76 -3.59 1.32
CA ARG A 136 -18.83 -4.92 0.69
C ARG A 136 -18.31 -4.89 -0.76
N PRO A 137 -17.05 -4.47 -0.98
CA PRO A 137 -16.50 -4.31 -2.31
C PRO A 137 -16.35 -5.65 -3.02
N THR A 138 -16.56 -5.64 -4.33
CA THR A 138 -16.21 -6.75 -5.24
C THR A 138 -14.79 -6.62 -5.78
N TYR A 139 -14.20 -5.43 -5.65
CA TYR A 139 -12.83 -5.15 -6.06
C TYR A 139 -12.15 -4.10 -5.16
N ILE A 140 -10.86 -4.24 -4.89
CA ILE A 140 -10.09 -3.29 -4.07
C ILE A 140 -8.89 -2.74 -4.85
N ILE A 141 -8.72 -1.42 -4.83
CA ILE A 141 -7.53 -0.73 -5.33
C ILE A 141 -6.76 -0.22 -4.11
N ILE A 142 -5.51 -0.65 -3.94
CA ILE A 142 -4.65 -0.28 -2.81
C ILE A 142 -3.56 0.66 -3.31
N SER A 143 -3.55 1.92 -2.89
CA SER A 143 -2.48 2.88 -3.20
C SER A 143 -1.68 3.20 -1.94
N LEU A 144 -0.71 2.34 -1.65
CA LEU A 144 0.15 2.42 -0.46
C LEU A 144 1.62 2.16 -0.81
N GLY A 145 2.51 2.66 0.05
CA GLY A 145 3.95 2.49 -0.07
C GLY A 145 4.72 3.78 -0.31
N THR A 146 4.04 4.92 -0.56
CA THR A 146 4.72 6.20 -0.80
C THR A 146 5.47 6.65 0.45
N ASN A 147 4.80 6.63 1.60
CA ASN A 147 5.41 7.02 2.87
C ASN A 147 6.40 5.95 3.37
N ASP A 148 6.19 4.68 2.99
CA ASP A 148 7.09 3.58 3.30
C ASP A 148 8.47 3.69 2.59
N LEU A 149 8.60 4.47 1.51
CA LEU A 149 9.90 4.80 0.86
C LEU A 149 10.93 5.38 1.84
N GLY A 150 10.49 6.05 2.91
CA GLY A 150 11.38 6.61 3.94
C GLY A 150 11.95 5.59 4.93
N TYR A 151 11.50 4.33 4.88
CA TYR A 151 11.76 3.31 5.91
C TYR A 151 12.55 2.12 5.37
N LYS A 152 13.33 1.47 6.24
CA LYS A 152 14.18 0.32 5.91
C LYS A 152 13.93 -0.92 6.76
N ASP A 153 12.91 -0.89 7.63
CA ASP A 153 12.50 -2.04 8.45
C ASP A 153 11.60 -2.98 7.64
N TYR A 154 12.15 -3.50 6.54
CA TYR A 154 11.41 -4.22 5.48
C TYR A 154 10.62 -5.42 5.98
N SER A 155 11.16 -6.25 6.88
CA SER A 155 10.41 -7.37 7.49
C SER A 155 9.16 -6.92 8.27
N ARG A 156 9.19 -5.73 8.89
CA ARG A 156 8.00 -5.13 9.56
C ARG A 156 7.00 -4.57 8.54
N ARG A 157 7.43 -4.26 7.32
CA ARG A 157 6.57 -3.84 6.20
C ARG A 157 5.95 -5.04 5.49
N GLU A 158 6.73 -6.06 5.18
CA GLU A 158 6.26 -7.38 4.75
C GLU A 158 5.15 -7.90 5.68
N THR A 159 5.39 -7.96 6.99
CA THR A 159 4.37 -8.38 7.99
C THR A 159 3.10 -7.53 7.90
N ALA A 160 3.22 -6.21 7.70
CA ALA A 160 2.08 -5.31 7.57
C ALA A 160 1.31 -5.50 6.25
N ILE A 161 2.02 -5.71 5.14
CA ILE A 161 1.44 -6.00 3.83
C ILE A 161 0.69 -7.34 3.89
N GLN A 162 1.29 -8.40 4.45
CA GLN A 162 0.62 -9.68 4.65
C GLN A 162 -0.62 -9.56 5.55
N THR A 163 -0.59 -8.69 6.58
CA THR A 163 -1.77 -8.38 7.42
C THR A 163 -2.88 -7.67 6.61
N ILE A 164 -2.51 -6.73 5.73
CA ILE A 164 -3.46 -6.08 4.80
C ILE A 164 -4.08 -7.10 3.85
N LEU A 165 -3.26 -7.94 3.21
CA LEU A 165 -3.71 -8.97 2.27
C LEU A 165 -4.60 -10.02 2.95
N SER A 166 -4.30 -10.41 4.20
CA SER A 166 -5.16 -11.30 4.99
C SER A 166 -6.55 -10.71 5.28
N ARG A 167 -6.72 -9.39 5.31
CA ARG A 167 -8.03 -8.72 5.48
C ARG A 167 -8.78 -8.54 4.16
N VAL A 168 -8.05 -8.31 3.06
CA VAL A 168 -8.60 -8.36 1.69
C VAL A 168 -9.14 -9.76 1.40
N GLY A 169 -8.45 -10.80 1.86
CA GLY A 169 -8.87 -12.19 1.73
C GLY A 169 -9.03 -12.58 0.27
N ASN A 170 -10.23 -13.05 -0.09
CA ASN A 170 -10.56 -13.51 -1.45
C ASN A 170 -11.09 -12.40 -2.37
N ILE A 171 -11.15 -11.13 -1.91
CA ILE A 171 -11.65 -10.04 -2.75
C ILE A 171 -10.60 -9.71 -3.82
N PRO A 172 -10.94 -9.74 -5.12
CA PRO A 172 -10.04 -9.32 -6.20
C PRO A 172 -9.46 -7.93 -5.93
N TYR A 173 -8.15 -7.78 -6.14
CA TYR A 173 -7.47 -6.52 -5.85
C TYR A 173 -6.29 -6.23 -6.77
N VAL A 174 -5.90 -4.97 -6.82
CA VAL A 174 -4.63 -4.49 -7.37
C VAL A 174 -3.96 -3.55 -6.40
N TRP A 175 -2.64 -3.65 -6.29
CA TRP A 175 -1.80 -2.73 -5.54
C TRP A 175 -1.09 -1.79 -6.51
N VAL A 176 -1.34 -0.50 -6.38
CA VAL A 176 -0.71 0.57 -7.14
C VAL A 176 0.57 1.00 -6.43
N GLY A 177 1.72 0.61 -6.97
CA GLY A 177 3.03 0.97 -6.43
C GLY A 177 3.29 2.49 -6.47
N PRO A 178 4.13 3.06 -5.59
CA PRO A 178 4.36 4.50 -5.52
C PRO A 178 5.15 5.01 -6.72
N LEU A 179 4.76 6.17 -7.28
CA LEU A 179 5.53 6.85 -8.33
C LEU A 179 6.98 7.16 -7.90
N PRO A 180 7.95 7.29 -8.82
CA PRO A 180 9.34 7.64 -8.50
C PRO A 180 9.49 9.00 -7.81
N TRP A 181 10.10 9.03 -6.62
CA TRP A 181 10.38 10.28 -5.91
C TRP A 181 11.87 10.66 -6.05
N LYS A 182 12.16 11.83 -6.63
CA LYS A 182 13.55 12.26 -6.91
C LYS A 182 14.48 12.24 -5.68
N LYS A 183 13.94 12.50 -4.48
CA LYS A 183 14.70 12.58 -3.21
C LYS A 183 15.05 11.21 -2.63
N ILE A 184 14.27 10.16 -2.91
CA ILE A 184 14.50 8.81 -2.36
C ILE A 184 14.82 7.87 -3.52
N LYS A 185 16.08 7.45 -3.59
CA LYS A 185 16.61 6.55 -4.63
C LYS A 185 16.49 5.07 -4.26
N ASP A 186 16.54 4.78 -2.96
CA ASP A 186 16.22 3.45 -2.43
C ASP A 186 14.74 3.14 -2.71
N ARG A 187 14.49 2.02 -3.38
CA ARG A 187 13.13 1.57 -3.74
C ARG A 187 12.90 0.12 -3.33
N THR A 188 13.74 -0.48 -2.48
CA THR A 188 13.59 -1.88 -2.06
C THR A 188 12.22 -2.19 -1.46
N ILE A 189 11.56 -1.22 -0.80
CA ILE A 189 10.17 -1.38 -0.35
C ILE A 189 9.16 -1.65 -1.48
N VAL A 190 9.40 -1.14 -2.69
CA VAL A 190 8.57 -1.40 -3.89
C VAL A 190 8.70 -2.87 -4.29
N ASP A 191 9.91 -3.44 -4.15
CA ASP A 191 10.18 -4.84 -4.44
C ASP A 191 9.53 -5.74 -3.38
N VAL A 192 9.68 -5.41 -2.09
CA VAL A 192 9.00 -6.09 -0.98
C VAL A 192 7.47 -6.10 -1.17
N ILE A 193 6.87 -4.98 -1.58
CA ILE A 193 5.42 -4.94 -1.86
C ILE A 193 5.08 -5.86 -3.04
N ARG A 194 5.80 -5.76 -4.17
CA ARG A 194 5.56 -6.57 -5.37
C ARG A 194 5.61 -8.07 -5.06
N GLU A 195 6.64 -8.48 -4.33
CA GLU A 195 6.84 -9.86 -3.86
C GLU A 195 5.69 -10.32 -2.96
N CYS A 196 5.30 -9.51 -1.96
CA CYS A 196 4.18 -9.85 -1.06
C CYS A 196 2.84 -9.99 -1.79
N THR A 197 2.56 -9.15 -2.79
CA THR A 197 1.31 -9.21 -3.56
C THR A 197 1.23 -10.40 -4.51
N GLY A 198 2.38 -10.93 -4.94
CA GLY A 198 2.50 -11.95 -5.97
C GLY A 198 2.18 -11.46 -7.38
N GLU A 199 2.33 -12.37 -8.33
CA GLU A 199 2.18 -12.09 -9.77
C GLU A 199 0.81 -11.54 -10.14
N GLY A 200 0.82 -10.60 -11.10
CA GLY A 200 -0.39 -10.00 -11.68
C GLY A 200 -1.22 -9.12 -10.73
N ARG A 201 -0.75 -8.78 -9.53
CA ARG A 201 -1.51 -7.94 -8.57
C ARG A 201 -0.81 -6.64 -8.17
N PHE A 202 0.31 -6.31 -8.81
CA PHE A 202 1.07 -5.09 -8.56
C PHE A 202 1.28 -4.27 -9.83
N PHE A 203 0.68 -3.08 -9.88
CA PHE A 203 0.99 -2.09 -10.90
C PHE A 203 2.26 -1.32 -10.51
N ASP A 204 3.36 -1.57 -11.22
CA ASP A 204 4.61 -0.88 -10.96
C ASP A 204 4.66 0.51 -11.60
N SER A 205 4.30 1.53 -10.82
CA SER A 205 4.36 2.93 -11.25
C SER A 205 5.78 3.48 -11.48
N SER A 206 6.85 2.68 -11.35
CA SER A 206 8.25 3.17 -11.44
C SER A 206 8.63 3.77 -12.80
N SER A 207 7.91 3.44 -13.87
CA SER A 207 8.08 4.04 -15.21
C SER A 207 7.15 5.23 -15.49
N VAL A 208 6.17 5.50 -14.62
CA VAL A 208 5.14 6.52 -14.87
C VAL A 208 5.66 7.93 -14.59
N ILE A 209 5.67 8.76 -15.63
CA ILE A 209 6.04 10.17 -15.57
C ILE A 209 4.78 11.01 -15.41
N ALA A 210 4.48 11.41 -14.18
CA ALA A 210 3.37 12.29 -13.85
C ALA A 210 3.84 13.67 -13.37
N SER A 211 3.21 14.74 -13.86
CA SER A 211 3.43 16.11 -13.37
C SER A 211 3.07 16.23 -11.89
N ARG A 212 3.87 16.97 -11.10
CA ARG A 212 3.71 17.10 -9.63
C ARG A 212 3.55 18.56 -9.20
N ALA A 213 2.79 18.79 -8.13
CA ALA A 213 2.52 20.14 -7.61
C ALA A 213 3.65 20.65 -6.69
N ASP A 214 4.17 19.79 -5.81
CA ASP A 214 5.20 20.10 -4.79
C ASP A 214 6.47 19.24 -4.96
N GLY A 215 6.58 18.53 -6.09
CA GLY A 215 7.63 17.55 -6.34
C GLY A 215 7.42 16.18 -5.69
N ILE A 216 6.31 15.98 -4.98
CA ILE A 216 5.86 14.71 -4.38
C ILE A 216 4.50 14.32 -4.94
N HIS A 217 3.45 15.09 -4.68
CA HIS A 217 2.08 14.79 -5.06
C HIS A 217 1.81 15.13 -6.53
N PRO A 218 1.11 14.26 -7.29
CA PRO A 218 0.75 14.56 -8.67
C PRO A 218 -0.19 15.78 -8.76
N THR A 219 -0.11 16.55 -9.84
CA THR A 219 -1.18 17.49 -10.19
C THR A 219 -2.43 16.73 -10.61
N ARG A 220 -3.60 17.38 -10.69
CA ARG A 220 -4.83 16.74 -11.21
C ARG A 220 -4.62 16.09 -12.59
N GLN A 221 -3.86 16.73 -13.47
CA GLN A 221 -3.50 16.17 -14.78
C GLN A 221 -2.51 14.99 -14.67
N GLY A 222 -1.50 15.09 -13.80
CA GLY A 222 -0.56 14.00 -13.55
C GLY A 222 -1.22 12.76 -12.94
N ALA A 223 -2.18 12.96 -12.04
CA ALA A 223 -2.97 11.90 -11.43
C ALA A 223 -3.93 11.26 -12.44
N ALA A 224 -4.55 12.07 -13.32
CA ALA A 224 -5.39 11.55 -14.39
C ALA A 224 -4.60 10.68 -15.37
N LEU A 225 -3.41 11.13 -15.81
CA LEU A 225 -2.50 10.33 -16.64
C LEU A 225 -2.06 9.04 -15.93
N TRP A 226 -1.82 9.09 -14.62
CA TRP A 226 -1.43 7.91 -13.84
C TRP A 226 -2.57 6.89 -13.75
N VAL A 227 -3.80 7.32 -13.45
CA VAL A 227 -4.99 6.44 -13.45
C VAL A 227 -5.28 5.88 -14.83
N ASP A 228 -5.19 6.68 -15.90
CA ASP A 228 -5.36 6.18 -17.26
C ASP A 228 -4.41 5.00 -17.56
N LYS A 229 -3.18 5.04 -17.05
CA LYS A 229 -2.19 3.94 -17.17
C LYS A 229 -2.43 2.75 -16.24
N ILE A 230 -2.95 3.01 -15.04
CA ILE A 230 -3.35 1.92 -14.13
C ILE A 230 -4.52 1.17 -14.77
N VAL A 231 -5.52 1.87 -15.31
CA VAL A 231 -6.70 1.26 -15.94
C VAL A 231 -6.34 0.52 -17.23
N GLU A 232 -5.45 1.08 -18.06
CA GLU A 232 -4.83 0.39 -19.21
C GLU A 232 -4.30 -0.98 -18.78
N TRP A 233 -3.40 -1.03 -17.79
CA TRP A 233 -2.87 -2.29 -17.25
C TRP A 233 -3.92 -3.18 -16.55
N MET A 234 -4.92 -2.59 -15.89
CA MET A 234 -5.97 -3.36 -15.22
C MET A 234 -6.84 -4.16 -16.21
N GLY A 235 -6.96 -3.72 -17.46
CA GLY A 235 -7.69 -4.43 -18.50
C GLY A 235 -6.93 -5.59 -19.14
N GLU A 236 -5.60 -5.66 -19.00
CA GLU A 236 -4.75 -6.64 -19.68
C GLU A 236 -4.74 -8.01 -18.97
N PRO A 237 -5.39 -9.07 -19.50
CA PRO A 237 -5.49 -10.36 -18.82
C PRO A 237 -4.14 -11.09 -18.70
N GLU A 238 -3.19 -10.79 -19.58
CA GLU A 238 -1.83 -11.35 -19.54
C GLU A 238 -0.94 -10.69 -18.47
N LEU A 239 -1.35 -9.53 -17.92
CA LEU A 239 -0.57 -8.74 -16.96
C LEU A 239 -1.24 -8.60 -15.59
N ASN A 240 -2.58 -8.64 -15.54
CA ASN A 240 -3.37 -8.52 -14.32
C ASN A 240 -4.08 -9.85 -14.01
N ALA A 241 -3.87 -10.39 -12.83
CA ALA A 241 -4.53 -11.61 -12.35
C ALA A 241 -6.03 -11.43 -12.05
N ASN A 242 -6.47 -10.17 -11.92
CA ASN A 242 -7.84 -9.77 -11.64
C ASN A 242 -8.34 -8.75 -12.69
N PRO A 243 -8.40 -9.09 -13.99
CA PRO A 243 -8.60 -8.11 -15.05
C PRO A 243 -10.03 -7.51 -15.04
N ILE A 244 -10.13 -6.20 -15.20
CA ILE A 244 -11.39 -5.46 -15.39
C ILE A 244 -11.23 -4.53 -16.60
N GLU A 245 -12.06 -4.72 -17.62
CA GLU A 245 -12.13 -3.81 -18.76
C GLU A 245 -12.99 -2.58 -18.43
N MET A 246 -12.50 -1.40 -18.82
CA MET A 246 -13.15 -0.12 -18.58
C MET A 246 -12.98 0.82 -19.77
N GLU A 247 -14.10 1.28 -20.34
CA GLU A 247 -14.11 2.36 -21.32
C GLU A 247 -13.52 3.64 -20.73
N LYS A 248 -12.68 4.32 -21.50
CA LYS A 248 -12.05 5.58 -21.09
C LYS A 248 -13.06 6.74 -21.06
N PRO A 249 -13.17 7.50 -19.95
CA PRO A 249 -13.98 8.71 -19.89
C PRO A 249 -13.29 9.88 -20.61
N ASP A 250 -14.09 10.55 -21.45
CA ASP A 250 -13.80 11.80 -22.16
C ASP A 250 -14.25 13.05 -21.37
N PHE A 251 -14.98 12.85 -20.27
CA PHE A 251 -15.40 13.89 -19.33
C PHE A 251 -14.61 13.85 -18.01
N ALA A 252 -14.87 14.84 -17.16
CA ALA A 252 -14.46 14.87 -15.77
C ALA A 252 -15.67 15.14 -14.86
N THR A 253 -15.76 14.41 -13.76
CA THR A 253 -16.86 14.44 -12.80
C THR A 253 -16.54 15.35 -11.61
N HIS A 254 -17.58 15.73 -10.85
CA HIS A 254 -17.39 16.23 -9.50
C HIS A 254 -17.32 15.04 -8.54
N PHE A 255 -16.20 14.90 -7.84
CA PHE A 255 -15.95 13.79 -6.92
C PHE A 255 -15.58 14.26 -5.52
N LYS A 256 -15.98 13.47 -4.52
CA LYS A 256 -15.57 13.61 -3.13
C LYS A 256 -15.43 12.20 -2.54
N HIS A 257 -14.28 11.92 -1.91
CA HIS A 257 -14.04 10.69 -1.16
C HIS A 257 -15.07 10.51 -0.04
N ASP A 258 -15.46 9.26 0.25
CA ASP A 258 -16.27 8.90 1.41
C ASP A 258 -15.66 9.45 2.69
N GLU A 259 -14.35 9.23 2.87
CA GLU A 259 -13.61 9.63 4.07
C GLU A 259 -12.20 10.13 3.73
N LYS A 260 -11.76 11.15 4.47
CA LYS A 260 -10.40 11.70 4.39
C LYS A 260 -9.87 11.92 5.81
N HIS A 261 -8.77 11.27 6.16
CA HIS A 261 -8.15 11.34 7.47
C HIS A 261 -6.81 12.09 7.39
N GLY A 262 -6.62 13.11 8.21
CA GLY A 262 -5.38 13.90 8.27
C GLY A 262 -4.27 13.26 9.12
N MET A 263 -3.12 13.92 9.17
CA MET A 263 -1.90 13.46 9.88
C MET A 263 -2.09 13.13 11.37
N GLY A 264 -3.11 13.70 12.03
CA GLY A 264 -3.44 13.45 13.45
C GLY A 264 -4.37 12.27 13.68
N TYR A 265 -4.77 11.53 12.64
CA TYR A 265 -5.58 10.33 12.77
C TYR A 265 -4.70 9.11 13.10
N HIS A 266 -5.17 8.28 14.04
CA HIS A 266 -4.45 7.11 14.54
C HIS A 266 -5.14 5.78 14.22
N GLY A 267 -6.09 5.81 13.28
CA GLY A 267 -6.89 4.66 12.89
C GLY A 267 -8.05 4.35 13.84
N ARG A 268 -9.03 3.60 13.32
CA ARG A 268 -10.03 2.89 14.11
C ARG A 268 -9.36 1.82 14.96
N ARG A 269 -9.93 1.60 16.15
CA ARG A 269 -9.53 0.56 17.10
C ARG A 269 -10.59 -0.54 17.13
#